data_AF-A0A3B1ACS4-F1
#
_entry.id   AF-A0A3B1ACS4-F1
#
_cell.length_a   1.000
_cell.length_b   1.000
_cell.length_c   1.000
_cell.angle_alpha   90.00
_cell.angle_beta   90.00
_cell.angle_gamma   90.00
#
_symmetry.space_group_name_H-M   'P 1'
#
loop_
_entity.id
_entity.type
_entity.pdbx_description
1 polymer ?
#
loop_
_entity_poly.entity_id
_entity_poly.type
_entity_poly.pdbx_seq_one_letter_code
_entity_poly.pdbx_strand_id
1 'polypeptide(L)'
;MRQKNAKSRKPLRERVADRKAGIKEAGDPKRETIIQRIKFCANLFQAIGLIMLLIMLGQYISSGYGHMNWINVMVYSGMFLIGRAVTSFLNLSKIMR
;
A
#
# COMPACT_ATOMS: atom_id res chain seq x y z
N MET A 1 -23.12 31.63 -1.08
CA MET A 1 -22.12 31.74 -2.18
C MET A 1 -20.91 30.88 -1.82
N ARG A 2 -20.55 29.92 -2.67
CA ARG A 2 -19.55 28.87 -2.40
C ARG A 2 -18.15 29.41 -2.70
N GLN A 3 -17.39 29.83 -1.69
CA GLN A 3 -16.01 30.31 -1.88
C GLN A 3 -15.14 29.16 -2.37
N LYS A 4 -14.62 29.33 -3.59
CA LYS A 4 -13.61 28.46 -4.21
C LYS A 4 -12.35 28.52 -3.33
N ASN A 5 -11.95 27.37 -2.78
CA ASN A 5 -10.62 27.13 -2.23
C ASN A 5 -9.57 27.28 -3.34
N ALA A 6 -9.27 28.53 -3.72
CA ALA A 6 -8.13 28.85 -4.56
C ALA A 6 -6.90 28.73 -3.67
N LYS A 7 -6.24 27.56 -3.74
CA LYS A 7 -4.92 27.30 -3.13
C LYS A 7 -4.00 28.46 -3.53
N SER A 8 -3.76 29.40 -2.60
CA SER A 8 -2.93 30.58 -2.82
C SER A 8 -1.59 30.12 -3.39
N ARG A 9 -1.29 30.52 -4.63
CA ARG A 9 -0.03 30.14 -5.28
C ARG A 9 1.10 30.82 -4.50
N LYS A 10 2.04 30.04 -3.97
CA LYS A 10 3.24 30.58 -3.29
C LYS A 10 3.90 31.67 -4.16
N PRO A 11 4.29 32.81 -3.58
CA PRO A 11 4.94 33.90 -4.31
C PRO A 11 6.26 33.45 -4.97
N LEU A 12 6.60 34.09 -6.08
CA LEU A 12 7.71 33.67 -6.95
C LEU A 12 9.06 33.59 -6.22
N ARG A 13 9.30 34.49 -5.25
CA ARG A 13 10.54 34.56 -4.47
C ARG A 13 10.72 33.33 -3.57
N GLU A 14 9.66 32.88 -2.91
CA GLU A 14 9.67 31.66 -2.09
C GLU A 14 9.92 30.42 -2.96
N ARG A 15 9.34 30.35 -4.16
CA ARG A 15 9.57 29.23 -5.10
C ARG A 15 10.99 29.19 -5.67
N VAL A 16 11.68 30.32 -5.73
CA VAL A 16 13.09 30.40 -6.15
C VAL A 16 13.99 30.04 -4.97
N ALA A 17 13.68 30.51 -3.76
CA ALA A 17 14.38 30.14 -2.54
C ALA A 17 14.27 28.62 -2.25
N ASP A 18 13.07 28.05 -2.32
CA ASP A 18 12.81 26.61 -2.16
C ASP A 18 13.62 25.78 -3.18
N ARG A 19 13.71 26.26 -4.44
CA ARG A 19 14.54 25.62 -5.49
C ARG A 19 16.04 25.76 -5.22
N LYS A 20 16.50 26.92 -4.73
CA LYS A 20 17.90 27.14 -4.36
C LYS A 20 18.32 26.34 -3.13
N ALA A 21 17.38 26.11 -2.21
CA ALA A 21 17.56 25.34 -0.98
C ALA A 21 17.39 23.82 -1.19
N GLY A 22 17.05 23.36 -2.40
CA GLY A 22 16.85 21.93 -2.70
C GLY A 22 15.62 21.32 -2.01
N ILE A 23 14.72 22.13 -1.48
CA ILE A 23 13.54 21.67 -0.74
C ILE A 23 12.50 21.21 -1.76
N LYS A 24 12.38 19.89 -1.92
CA LYS A 24 11.31 19.28 -2.73
C LYS A 24 9.97 19.68 -2.12
N GLU A 25 9.10 20.31 -2.91
CA GLU A 25 7.79 20.76 -2.45
C GLU A 25 7.06 19.63 -1.72
N ALA A 26 6.64 19.92 -0.48
CA ALA A 26 5.88 18.99 0.35
C ALA A 26 4.73 18.41 -0.48
N GLY A 27 4.71 17.08 -0.61
CA GLY A 27 3.70 16.38 -1.39
C GLY A 27 2.29 16.78 -0.93
N ASP A 28 1.35 16.81 -1.88
CA ASP A 28 -0.03 17.19 -1.58
C ASP A 28 -0.57 16.33 -0.42
N PRO A 29 -1.02 16.90 0.71
CA PRO A 29 -1.33 16.14 1.93
C PRO A 29 -2.41 15.09 1.70
N LYS A 30 -3.31 15.33 0.73
CA LYS A 30 -4.32 14.37 0.28
C LYS A 30 -3.72 13.09 -0.31
N ARG A 31 -2.59 13.18 -1.02
CA ARG A 31 -1.91 12.00 -1.59
C ARG A 31 -1.27 11.14 -0.51
N GLU A 32 -0.70 11.75 0.53
CA GLU A 32 -0.10 10.99 1.64
C GLU A 32 -1.14 10.19 2.41
N THR A 33 -2.32 10.77 2.68
CA THR A 33 -3.41 10.05 3.35
C THR A 33 -3.92 8.87 2.52
N ILE A 34 -3.99 9.03 1.19
CA ILE A 34 -4.39 7.94 0.27
C ILE A 34 -3.36 6.82 0.29
N ILE A 35 -2.06 7.15 0.21
CA ILE A 35 -0.99 6.15 0.25
C ILE A 35 -1.01 5.37 1.57
N GLN A 36 -1.24 6.04 2.70
CA GLN A 36 -1.37 5.38 4.00
C GLN A 36 -2.56 4.42 4.06
N ARG A 37 -3.72 4.82 3.50
CA ARG A 37 -4.90 3.95 3.41
C ARG A 37 -4.66 2.74 2.51
N ILE A 38 -4.03 2.92 1.36
CA ILE A 38 -3.67 1.82 0.45
C ILE A 38 -2.71 0.85 1.15
N LYS A 39 -1.70 1.38 1.87
CA LYS A 39 -0.77 0.56 2.65
C LYS A 39 -1.47 -0.24 3.74
N PHE A 40 -2.41 0.36 4.44
CA PHE A 40 -3.20 -0.32 5.46
C PHE A 40 -4.06 -1.45 4.85
N CYS A 41 -4.76 -1.18 3.74
CA CYS A 41 -5.52 -2.20 3.03
C CYS A 41 -4.63 -3.33 2.50
N ALA A 42 -3.46 -3.02 1.94
CA ALA A 42 -2.51 -4.02 1.45
C ALA A 42 -2.00 -4.94 2.57
N ASN A 43 -1.67 -4.36 3.74
CA ASN A 43 -1.29 -5.14 4.92
C ASN A 43 -2.42 -6.05 5.42
N LEU A 44 -3.65 -5.55 5.45
CA LEU A 44 -4.84 -6.34 5.80
C LEU A 44 -5.03 -7.52 4.85
N PHE A 45 -4.95 -7.26 3.54
CA PHE A 45 -5.04 -8.30 2.51
C PHE A 45 -3.96 -9.35 2.67
N GLN A 46 -2.72 -8.93 2.94
CA GLN A 46 -1.60 -9.82 3.20
C GLN A 46 -1.84 -10.69 4.44
N ALA A 47 -2.32 -10.10 5.53
CA ALA A 47 -2.62 -10.83 6.78
C ALA A 47 -3.74 -11.85 6.58
N ILE A 48 -4.82 -11.48 5.89
CA ILE A 48 -5.93 -12.38 5.58
C ILE A 48 -5.46 -13.55 4.73
N GLY A 49 -4.66 -13.30 3.67
CA GLY A 49 -4.10 -14.36 2.83
C GLY A 49 -3.23 -15.35 3.63
N LEU A 50 -2.44 -14.84 4.58
CA LEU A 50 -1.61 -15.66 5.47
C LEU A 50 -2.46 -16.52 6.41
N ILE A 51 -3.49 -15.93 7.03
CA ILE A 51 -4.40 -16.65 7.93
C ILE A 51 -5.13 -17.76 7.17
N MET A 52 -5.61 -17.49 5.96
CA MET A 52 -6.31 -18.49 5.14
C MET A 52 -5.39 -19.64 4.74
N LEU A 53 -4.13 -19.37 4.38
CA LEU A 53 -3.14 -20.41 4.15
C LEU A 53 -2.89 -21.27 5.39
N LEU A 54 -2.85 -20.65 6.57
CA LEU A 54 -2.61 -21.35 7.83
C LEU A 54 -3.80 -22.23 8.22
N ILE A 55 -5.03 -21.74 8.03
CA ILE A 55 -6.25 -22.54 8.20
C ILE A 55 -6.25 -23.72 7.23
N MET A 56 -5.91 -23.48 5.96
CA MET A 56 -5.90 -24.52 4.95
C MET A 56 -4.84 -25.60 5.26
N LEU A 57 -3.67 -25.20 5.78
CA LEU A 57 -2.66 -26.13 6.27
C LEU A 57 -3.19 -26.96 7.46
N GLY A 58 -3.88 -26.31 8.40
CA GLY A 58 -4.53 -27.00 9.52
C GLY A 58 -5.58 -28.02 9.07
N GLN A 59 -6.41 -27.66 8.08
CA GLN A 59 -7.36 -28.59 7.47
C GLN A 59 -6.68 -29.74 6.73
N TYR A 60 -5.56 -29.47 6.05
CA TYR A 60 -4.79 -30.50 5.36
C TYR A 60 -4.19 -31.54 6.32
N ILE A 61 -3.64 -31.09 7.45
CA ILE A 61 -3.13 -31.98 8.51
C ILE A 61 -4.28 -32.76 9.16
N SER A 62 -5.40 -32.08 9.47
CA SER A 62 -6.56 -32.69 10.14
C SER A 62 -7.28 -33.72 9.27
N SER A 63 -7.33 -33.52 7.95
CA SER A 63 -7.93 -34.45 6.99
C SER A 63 -7.01 -35.62 6.59
N GLY A 64 -5.89 -35.81 7.29
CA GLY A 64 -4.98 -36.93 7.05
C GLY A 64 -4.29 -36.88 5.69
N TYR A 65 -3.96 -35.67 5.21
CA TYR A 65 -3.26 -35.43 3.93
C TYR A 65 -4.06 -35.85 2.67
N GLY A 66 -5.34 -36.16 2.81
CA GLY A 66 -6.14 -36.81 1.76
C GLY A 66 -6.36 -35.98 0.49
N HIS A 67 -6.74 -34.70 0.62
CA HIS A 67 -6.97 -33.82 -0.54
C HIS A 67 -6.60 -32.37 -0.24
N MET A 68 -5.63 -31.85 -1.00
CA MET A 68 -5.24 -30.44 -0.96
C MET A 68 -5.87 -29.72 -2.15
N ASN A 69 -6.70 -28.72 -1.88
CA ASN A 69 -7.31 -27.91 -2.93
C ASN A 69 -6.30 -26.88 -3.45
N TRP A 70 -5.50 -27.27 -4.44
CA TRP A 70 -4.43 -26.46 -5.03
C TRP A 70 -4.90 -25.09 -5.54
N ILE A 71 -6.16 -24.98 -5.95
CA ILE A 71 -6.75 -23.69 -6.37
C ILE A 71 -6.79 -22.72 -5.19
N ASN A 72 -7.21 -23.17 -4.01
CA ASN A 72 -7.23 -22.34 -2.81
C ASN A 72 -5.83 -21.94 -2.37
N VAL A 73 -4.85 -22.85 -2.45
CA VAL A 73 -3.44 -22.52 -2.18
C VAL A 73 -2.94 -21.43 -3.13
N MET A 74 -3.22 -21.58 -4.43
CA MET A 74 -2.78 -20.64 -5.46
C MET A 74 -3.45 -19.26 -5.28
N VAL A 75 -4.74 -19.22 -4.93
CA VAL A 75 -5.47 -17.98 -4.68
C VAL A 75 -4.97 -17.27 -3.43
N TYR A 76 -4.84 -17.97 -2.30
CA TYR A 76 -4.40 -17.34 -1.04
C TYR A 76 -2.93 -16.93 -1.08
N SER A 77 -2.07 -17.73 -1.72
CA SER A 77 -0.67 -17.36 -1.94
C SER A 77 -0.54 -16.16 -2.89
N GLY A 78 -1.33 -16.11 -3.96
CA GLY A 78 -1.43 -14.94 -4.84
C GLY A 78 -1.89 -13.69 -4.10
N MET A 79 -2.91 -13.79 -3.24
CA MET A 79 -3.40 -12.69 -2.41
C MET A 79 -2.30 -12.13 -1.50
N PHE A 80 -1.53 -13.01 -0.86
CA PHE A 80 -0.39 -12.63 -0.03
C PHE A 80 0.71 -11.93 -0.86
N LEU A 81 1.07 -12.48 -2.02
CA LEU A 81 2.12 -11.94 -2.88
C LEU A 81 1.75 -10.57 -3.45
N ILE A 82 0.48 -10.37 -3.85
CA ILE A 82 -0.01 -9.07 -4.32
C ILE A 82 0.06 -8.03 -3.19
N GLY A 83 -0.39 -8.37 -1.98
CA GLY A 83 -0.27 -7.50 -0.81
C GLY A 83 1.18 -7.12 -0.50
N ARG A 84 2.10 -8.08 -0.60
CA ARG A 84 3.55 -7.88 -0.48
C ARG A 84 4.10 -6.96 -1.58
N ALA A 85 3.76 -7.21 -2.84
CA ALA A 85 4.23 -6.43 -3.98
C ALA A 85 3.81 -4.96 -3.84
N VAL A 86 2.53 -4.70 -3.56
CA VAL A 86 2.00 -3.33 -3.37
C VAL A 86 2.74 -2.63 -2.22
N THR A 87 2.94 -3.30 -1.10
CA THR A 87 3.64 -2.72 0.07
C THR A 87 5.11 -2.42 -0.25
N SER A 88 5.80 -3.31 -0.97
CA SER A 88 7.18 -3.12 -1.43
C SER A 88 7.30 -1.97 -2.43
N PHE A 89 6.41 -1.89 -3.42
CA PHE A 89 6.39 -0.77 -4.38
C PHE A 89 6.15 0.57 -3.69
N LEU A 90 5.23 0.63 -2.72
CA LEU A 90 4.99 1.85 -1.95
C LEU A 90 6.22 2.25 -1.11
N ASN A 91 6.90 1.30 -0.46
CA ASN A 91 8.13 1.59 0.28
C ASN A 91 9.29 2.01 -0.65
N LEU A 92 9.44 1.36 -1.81
CA LEU A 92 10.44 1.72 -2.82
C LEU A 92 10.21 3.13 -3.37
N SER A 93 8.94 3.49 -3.62
CA SER A 93 8.54 4.83 -4.06
C SER A 93 8.82 5.91 -3.01
N LYS A 94 8.87 5.54 -1.73
CA LYS A 94 9.27 6.44 -0.63
C LYS A 94 10.78 6.65 -0.58
N ILE A 95 11.57 5.65 -0.95
CA ILE A 95 13.05 5.70 -0.95
C ILE A 95 13.58 6.46 -2.18
N MET A 96 12.93 6.33 -3.34
CA MET A 96 13.32 7.05 -4.57
C MET A 96 12.93 8.54 -4.58
N ARG A 97 12.18 9.02 -3.58
CA ARG A 97 11.67 10.40 -3.53
C ARG A 97 12.58 11.29 -2.69
#